data_AF-A0A7S1SFA9-F1
#
_entry.id   AF-A0A7S1SFA9-F1
#
_cell.length_a   1.000
_cell.length_b   1.000
_cell.length_c   1.000
_cell.angle_alpha   90.00
_cell.angle_beta   90.00
_cell.angle_gamma   90.00
#
_symmetry.space_group_name_H-M   'P 1'
#
loop_
_entity.id
_entity.type
_entity.pdbx_description
1 polymer ?
#
loop_
_entity_poly.entity_id
_entity_poly.type
_entity_poly.pdbx_seq_one_letter_code
_entity_poly.pdbx_strand_id
1 'polypeptide(L)'
;PFSAGAGGAHASRMGRRGRGRQRGGPVAQCVADIAAAEFVALDLEFSGLFLRPEEGQQPVSLGEYFRRCAESIPRFLPLQLGLCCLRRREDSQGWELRAHEFDLWPQHRQIFTADLQS
;
A
#
# COMPACT_ATOMS: atom_id res chain seq x y z
N PRO A 1 4.34 -40.84 -36.66
CA PRO A 1 3.48 -39.76 -37.20
C PRO A 1 2.04 -39.93 -36.70
N PHE A 2 1.74 -39.37 -35.53
CA PHE A 2 0.39 -39.24 -35.00
C PHE A 2 0.29 -37.89 -34.31
N SER A 3 -0.55 -37.02 -34.88
CA SER A 3 -0.85 -35.69 -34.35
C SER A 3 -1.84 -35.81 -33.20
N ALA A 4 -1.46 -35.27 -32.04
CA ALA A 4 -2.37 -35.08 -30.90
C ALA A 4 -3.07 -33.72 -31.02
N GLY A 5 -4.39 -33.73 -30.88
CA GLY A 5 -5.23 -32.55 -30.91
C GLY A 5 -5.40 -31.86 -29.56
N ALA A 6 -5.88 -30.62 -29.67
CA ALA A 6 -6.80 -29.89 -28.79
C ALA A 6 -6.47 -29.70 -27.29
N GLY A 7 -6.26 -28.44 -26.93
CA GLY A 7 -6.39 -27.94 -25.56
C GLY A 7 -6.50 -26.41 -25.59
N GLY A 8 -7.73 -25.89 -25.71
CA GLY A 8 -8.01 -24.47 -25.74
C GLY A 8 -7.74 -23.79 -24.39
N ALA A 9 -6.87 -22.78 -24.39
CA ALA A 9 -6.78 -21.83 -23.29
C ALA A 9 -7.66 -20.61 -23.62
N HIS A 10 -8.78 -20.52 -22.91
CA HIS A 10 -9.75 -19.45 -22.96
C HIS A 10 -9.11 -18.16 -22.44
N ALA A 11 -8.52 -17.36 -23.34
CA ALA A 11 -8.05 -16.02 -23.01
C ALA A 11 -9.27 -15.15 -22.65
N SER A 12 -9.50 -14.94 -21.35
CA SER A 12 -10.47 -13.97 -20.87
C SER A 12 -10.00 -12.58 -21.28
N ARG A 13 -10.58 -12.07 -22.36
CA ARG A 13 -10.54 -10.66 -22.75
C ARG A 13 -11.16 -9.83 -21.63
N MET A 14 -10.32 -9.26 -20.78
CA MET A 14 -10.70 -8.17 -19.90
C MET A 14 -11.18 -7.00 -20.78
N GLY A 15 -12.49 -6.76 -20.74
CA GLY A 15 -13.13 -5.66 -21.44
C GLY A 15 -12.61 -4.33 -20.95
N ARG A 16 -11.83 -3.63 -21.80
CA ARG A 16 -11.63 -2.18 -21.72
C ARG A 16 -12.95 -1.50 -22.04
N ARG A 17 -13.85 -1.38 -21.05
CA ARG A 17 -14.95 -0.41 -21.12
C ARG A 17 -14.42 0.96 -20.72
N GLY A 18 -14.53 1.91 -21.63
CA GLY A 18 -14.03 3.26 -21.51
C GLY A 18 -14.55 3.96 -20.26
N ARG A 19 -13.62 4.39 -19.39
CA ARG A 19 -13.90 5.43 -18.40
C ARG A 19 -13.60 6.77 -19.07
N GLY A 20 -14.62 7.63 -19.15
CA GLY A 20 -14.42 9.04 -19.50
C GLY A 20 -13.31 9.62 -18.61
N ARG A 21 -12.40 10.38 -19.22
CA ARG A 21 -11.31 11.06 -18.52
C ARG A 21 -11.90 12.02 -17.47
N GLN A 22 -12.01 11.56 -16.22
CA GLN A 22 -12.16 12.46 -15.08
C GLN A 22 -10.88 13.29 -14.98
N ARG A 23 -11.02 14.62 -15.04
CA ARG A 23 -9.91 15.59 -15.01
C ARG A 23 -9.35 15.78 -13.58
N GLY A 24 -9.13 14.70 -12.85
CA GLY A 24 -8.50 14.71 -11.53
C GLY A 24 -7.14 14.05 -11.60
N GLY A 25 -6.11 14.64 -10.97
CA GLY A 25 -4.83 13.95 -10.77
C GLY A 25 -4.99 12.71 -9.86
N PRO A 26 -3.98 11.84 -9.77
CA PRO A 26 -4.04 10.62 -8.97
C PRO A 26 -4.51 10.84 -7.51
N VAL A 27 -4.08 11.94 -6.89
CA VAL A 27 -4.51 12.33 -5.54
C VAL A 27 -6.01 12.64 -5.48
N ALA A 28 -6.54 13.40 -6.44
CA ALA A 28 -7.97 13.74 -6.48
C ALA A 28 -8.84 12.49 -6.68
N GLN A 29 -8.37 11.54 -7.48
CA GLN A 29 -9.04 10.25 -7.65
C GLN A 29 -9.04 9.45 -6.33
N CYS A 30 -7.90 9.38 -5.65
CA CYS A 30 -7.80 8.72 -4.35
C CYS A 30 -8.73 9.33 -3.30
N VAL A 31 -8.79 10.67 -3.19
CA VAL A 31 -9.72 11.36 -2.28
C VAL A 31 -11.17 11.01 -2.60
N ALA A 32 -11.55 10.95 -3.87
CA ALA A 32 -12.89 10.55 -4.28
C ALA A 32 -13.19 9.08 -3.93
N ASP A 33 -12.21 8.19 -4.09
CA ASP A 33 -12.35 6.77 -3.74
C ASP A 33 -12.44 6.56 -2.22
N ILE A 34 -11.67 7.31 -1.41
CA ILE A 34 -11.77 7.33 0.06
C ILE A 34 -13.17 7.78 0.50
N ALA A 35 -13.69 8.86 -0.10
CA ALA A 35 -15.01 9.40 0.26
C ALA A 35 -16.16 8.42 -0.03
N ALA A 36 -15.97 7.49 -0.98
CA ALA A 36 -16.93 6.47 -1.35
C ALA A 36 -16.68 5.10 -0.69
N ALA A 37 -15.61 4.95 0.09
CA ALA A 37 -15.24 3.69 0.71
C ALA A 37 -16.01 3.44 2.01
N GLU A 38 -16.31 2.17 2.30
CA GLU A 38 -16.77 1.73 3.62
C GLU A 38 -15.58 1.49 4.56
N PHE A 39 -14.47 0.98 4.00
CA PHE A 39 -13.24 0.75 4.73
C PHE A 39 -12.05 1.24 3.92
N VAL A 40 -11.03 1.73 4.63
CA VAL A 40 -9.75 2.09 4.05
C VAL A 40 -8.67 1.33 4.80
N ALA A 41 -7.88 0.55 4.07
CA ALA A 41 -6.64 -0.03 4.57
C ALA A 41 -5.47 0.87 4.19
N LEU A 42 -4.52 1.03 5.10
CA LEU A 42 -3.34 1.85 4.96
C LEU A 42 -2.10 1.01 5.21
N ASP A 43 -1.05 1.25 4.42
CA ASP A 43 0.27 0.68 4.61
C ASP A 43 1.33 1.76 4.37
N LEU A 44 2.40 1.72 5.18
CA LEU A 44 3.51 2.67 5.08
C LEU A 44 4.81 1.89 5.01
N GLU A 45 5.57 2.16 3.96
CA GLU A 45 6.93 1.67 3.84
C GLU A 45 7.90 2.70 4.40
N PHE A 46 8.76 2.30 5.32
CA PHE A 46 9.78 3.17 5.92
C PHE A 46 11.17 2.72 5.51
N SER A 47 12.13 3.64 5.53
CA SER A 47 13.56 3.33 5.34
C SER A 47 14.17 2.49 6.48
N GLY A 48 13.40 2.21 7.52
CA GLY A 48 13.76 1.35 8.65
C GLY A 48 12.71 1.47 9.77
N LEU A 49 12.81 0.63 10.80
CA LEU A 49 11.77 0.54 11.85
C LEU A 49 12.30 0.84 13.27
N PHE A 50 13.53 0.43 13.59
CA PHE A 50 14.12 0.59 14.92
C PHE A 50 15.55 1.09 14.84
N LEU A 51 15.91 2.06 15.68
CA LEU A 51 17.28 2.62 15.73
C LEU A 51 18.34 1.63 16.19
N ARG A 52 17.94 0.64 16.99
CA ARG A 52 18.82 -0.34 17.62
C ARG A 52 18.20 -1.74 17.46
N PRO A 53 18.25 -2.32 16.25
CA PRO A 53 17.69 -3.66 16.01
C PRO A 53 18.44 -4.73 16.83
N GLU A 54 19.71 -4.47 17.15
CA GLU A 54 20.64 -5.37 17.84
C GLU A 54 20.39 -5.52 19.35
N GLU A 55 19.50 -4.73 19.96
CA GLU A 55 19.22 -4.87 21.39
C GLU A 55 18.60 -6.24 21.76
N GLY A 56 18.23 -7.08 20.78
CA GLY A 56 18.04 -8.55 20.90
C GLY A 56 16.92 -9.01 21.84
N GLN A 57 16.40 -8.11 22.66
CA GLN A 57 15.35 -8.35 23.62
C GLN A 57 14.06 -7.85 23.01
N GLN A 58 13.15 -8.77 22.75
CA GLN A 58 11.76 -8.42 22.51
C GLN A 58 11.28 -7.56 23.69
N PRO A 59 10.57 -6.46 23.42
CA PRO A 59 10.08 -5.59 24.49
C PRO A 59 9.21 -6.41 25.43
N VAL A 60 9.45 -6.28 26.74
CA VAL A 60 8.75 -7.09 27.75
C VAL A 60 7.34 -6.58 28.02
N SER A 61 6.98 -5.43 27.45
CA SER A 61 5.65 -4.83 27.57
C SER A 61 5.28 -3.99 26.35
N LEU A 62 3.97 -3.80 26.14
CA LEU A 62 3.44 -2.90 25.13
C LEU A 62 3.93 -1.45 25.32
N GLY A 63 4.06 -1.00 26.56
CA GLY A 63 4.54 0.35 26.86
C GLY A 63 6.01 0.57 26.47
N GLU A 64 6.84 -0.47 26.60
CA GLU A 64 8.22 -0.42 26.12
C GLU A 64 8.28 -0.43 24.59
N TYR A 65 7.50 -1.30 23.94
CA TYR A 65 7.39 -1.33 22.47
C TYR A 65 6.97 0.03 21.92
N PHE A 66 5.92 0.62 22.48
CA PHE A 66 5.44 1.95 22.09
C PHE A 66 6.53 3.01 22.24
N ARG A 67 7.28 3.00 23.35
CA ARG A 67 8.38 3.95 23.57
C ARG A 67 9.48 3.80 22.51
N ARG A 68 9.85 2.55 22.16
CA ARG A 68 10.83 2.27 21.11
C ARG A 68 10.35 2.78 19.75
N CYS A 69 9.07 2.58 19.40
CA CYS A 69 8.48 3.11 18.17
C CYS A 69 8.48 4.65 18.17
N ALA A 70 8.06 5.29 19.26
CA ALA A 70 7.99 6.74 19.38
C ALA A 70 9.36 7.41 19.24
N GLU A 71 10.43 6.77 19.72
CA GLU A 71 11.81 7.23 19.55
C GLU A 71 12.34 6.97 18.12
N SER A 72 12.01 5.81 17.55
CA SER A 72 12.61 5.34 16.30
C SER A 72 11.93 5.91 15.06
N ILE A 73 10.59 5.87 14.97
CA ILE A 73 9.83 6.24 13.76
C ILE A 73 10.20 7.64 13.24
N PRO A 74 10.35 8.69 14.07
CA PRO A 74 10.71 10.02 13.57
C PRO A 74 12.11 10.12 12.93
N ARG A 75 12.95 9.08 13.06
CA ARG A 75 14.30 9.05 12.48
C ARG A 75 14.34 8.37 11.11
N PHE A 76 13.29 7.63 10.74
CA PHE A 76 13.18 6.95 9.45
C PHE A 76 12.27 7.74 8.51
N LEU A 77 12.56 7.65 7.21
CA LEU A 77 11.78 8.30 6.18
C LEU A 77 10.64 7.36 5.76
N PRO A 78 9.36 7.76 5.82
CA PRO A 78 8.32 7.07 5.08
C PRO A 78 8.60 7.28 3.58
N LEU A 79 8.79 6.18 2.86
CA LEU A 79 9.15 6.14 1.44
C LEU A 79 7.91 6.02 0.55
N GLN A 80 6.90 5.27 0.99
CA GLN A 80 5.71 4.98 0.20
C GLN A 80 4.48 4.90 1.11
N LEU A 81 3.35 5.42 0.63
CA LEU A 81 2.02 5.25 1.23
C LEU A 81 1.15 4.41 0.30
N GLY A 82 0.76 3.23 0.78
CA GLY A 82 -0.25 2.37 0.19
C GLY A 82 -1.63 2.64 0.79
N LEU A 83 -2.64 2.76 -0.07
CA LEU A 83 -4.04 2.94 0.29
C LEU A 83 -4.89 1.93 -0.48
N CYS A 84 -5.77 1.20 0.22
CA CYS A 84 -6.79 0.39 -0.43
C CYS A 84 -8.17 0.82 0.07
N CYS A 85 -8.99 1.32 -0.85
CA CYS A 85 -10.38 1.71 -0.60
C CYS A 85 -11.30 0.53 -0.94
N LEU A 86 -12.11 0.11 0.04
CA LEU A 86 -13.03 -1.01 -0.10
C LEU A 86 -14.46 -0.50 -0.01
N ARG A 87 -15.30 -0.89 -0.97
CA ARG A 87 -16.75 -0.65 -0.94
C ARG A 87 -17.50 -1.88 -1.42
N ARG A 88 -18.68 -2.16 -0.87
CA ARG A 88 -19.57 -3.17 -1.44
C ARG A 88 -20.08 -2.71 -2.79
N ARG A 89 -20.22 -3.67 -3.71
CA ARG A 89 -20.88 -3.42 -4.98
C ARG A 89 -22.38 -3.40 -4.77
N GLU A 90 -23.07 -2.46 -5.43
CA GLU A 90 -24.54 -2.37 -5.35
C GLU A 90 -25.24 -3.56 -6.02
N ASP A 91 -24.59 -4.17 -7.02
CA ASP A 91 -25.16 -5.21 -7.88
C ASP A 91 -24.83 -6.65 -7.45
N SER A 92 -24.02 -6.82 -6.40
CA SER A 92 -23.52 -8.14 -5.99
C SER A 92 -23.12 -8.15 -4.52
N GLN A 93 -23.05 -9.34 -3.92
CA GLN A 93 -22.49 -9.54 -2.57
C GLN A 93 -20.95 -9.39 -2.53
N GLY A 94 -20.34 -8.81 -3.56
CA GLY A 94 -18.90 -8.69 -3.73
C GLY A 94 -18.36 -7.33 -3.29
N TRP A 95 -17.05 -7.29 -3.05
CA TRP A 95 -16.32 -6.06 -2.76
C TRP A 95 -15.69 -5.50 -4.03
N GLU A 96 -15.69 -4.18 -4.15
CA GLU A 96 -14.84 -3.43 -5.06
C GLU A 96 -13.66 -2.86 -4.27
N LEU A 97 -12.45 -3.09 -4.78
CA LEU A 97 -11.20 -2.63 -4.20
C LEU A 97 -10.54 -1.63 -5.15
N ARG A 98 -10.06 -0.51 -4.61
CA ARG A 98 -9.30 0.49 -5.35
C ARG A 98 -8.01 0.80 -4.61
N ALA A 99 -6.89 0.42 -5.22
CA ALA A 99 -5.56 0.62 -4.67
C ALA A 99 -4.92 1.91 -5.20
N HIS A 100 -4.22 2.62 -4.32
CA HIS A 100 -3.41 3.79 -4.63
C HIS A 100 -2.06 3.68 -3.93
N GLU A 101 -1.01 4.06 -4.63
CA GLU A 101 0.36 4.09 -4.12
C GLU A 101 0.93 5.48 -4.37
N PHE A 102 1.60 6.05 -3.36
CA PHE A 102 2.23 7.36 -3.44
C PHE A 102 3.64 7.30 -2.91
N ASP A 103 4.61 7.64 -3.75
CA ASP A 103 5.98 7.89 -3.33
C ASP A 103 6.03 9.16 -2.47
N LEU A 104 6.65 9.04 -1.31
CA LEU A 104 6.80 10.11 -0.35
C LEU A 104 8.23 10.63 -0.42
N TRP A 105 8.38 11.90 -0.82
CA TRP A 105 9.68 12.57 -0.85
C TRP A 105 9.67 13.78 0.10
N PRO A 106 10.68 13.92 0.97
CA PRO A 106 10.75 15.05 1.88
C PRO A 106 11.02 16.34 1.09
N GLN A 107 10.19 17.36 1.30
CA GLN A 107 10.33 18.67 0.63
C GLN A 107 11.52 19.47 1.16
N HIS A 108 11.98 19.16 2.38
CA HIS A 108 13.12 19.81 3.01
C HIS A 108 14.28 18.83 3.12
N ARG A 109 15.51 19.35 2.95
CA ARG A 109 16.73 18.57 3.18
C ARG A 109 16.84 18.23 4.66
N GLN A 110 16.66 16.96 4.97
CA GLN A 110 16.85 16.39 6.30
C GLN A 110 17.65 15.10 6.18
N ILE A 111 18.38 14.75 7.23
CA ILE A 111 19.12 13.49 7.30
C ILE A 111 18.20 12.46 7.94
N PHE A 112 17.95 11.37 7.22
CA PHE A 112 17.18 10.24 7.70
C PHE A 112 18.09 9.03 7.86
N THR A 113 17.74 8.16 8.80
CA THR A 113 18.38 6.85 8.93
C THR A 113 17.79 5.91 7.88
N ALA A 114 18.64 5.05 7.31
CA ALA A 114 18.22 3.90 6.52
C ALA A 114 18.78 2.65 7.19
N ASP A 115 17.93 1.65 7.41
CA ASP A 115 18.38 0.32 7.79
C ASP A 115 18.83 -0.39 6.52
N LEU A 116 20.10 -0.77 6.47
CA LEU A 116 20.70 -1.47 5.33
C LEU A 116 20.82 -2.98 5.60
N GLN A 117 20.30 -3.46 6.74
CA GLN A 117 20.28 -4.88 7.07
C GLN A 117 19.12 -5.55 6.33
N SER A 118 19.43 -6.06 5.13
CA SER A 118 18.58 -6.98 4.35
C SER A 118 18.70 -8.42 4.83
#